data_AF-A0A7S0Y1Z0-F1
#
_entry.id   AF-A0A7S0Y1Z0-F1
#
_cell.length_a   1.000
_cell.length_b   1.000
_cell.length_c   1.000
_cell.angle_alpha   90.00
_cell.angle_beta   90.00
_cell.angle_gamma   90.00
#
_symmetry.space_group_name_H-M   'P 1'
#
loop_
_entity.id
_entity.type
_entity.pdbx_description
1 polymer ?
#
loop_
_entity_poly.entity_id
_entity_poly.type
_entity_poly.pdbx_seq_one_letter_code
_entity_poly.pdbx_strand_id
1 'polypeptide(L)'
;SKLSSLTIKSNDIANAGAAMLGTGLMKNSTLTRLDLSDNSISDRGATQLSDALFANTTLRSLDLTLNDVKGEGKDAILDALDFSYICEKIPTELRLAVGMALHPRLGE
;
A
#
# COMPACT_ATOMS: atom_id res chain seq x y z
N SER A 1 -2.64 14.02 19.36
CA SER A 1 -3.43 12.84 18.93
C SER A 1 -2.71 12.20 17.75
N LYS A 2 -2.65 10.86 17.68
CA LYS A 2 -2.10 10.14 16.51
C LYS A 2 -3.27 9.70 15.63
N LEU A 3 -3.18 9.95 14.32
CA LEU A 3 -4.22 9.55 13.37
C LEU A 3 -4.08 8.05 13.06
N SER A 4 -5.12 7.27 13.31
CA SER A 4 -5.15 5.82 13.08
C SER A 4 -6.04 5.40 11.91
N SER A 5 -6.98 6.25 11.50
CA SER A 5 -7.88 5.99 10.37
C SER A 5 -8.03 7.26 9.53
N LEU A 6 -8.00 7.11 8.21
CA LEU A 6 -8.17 8.21 7.26
C LEU A 6 -9.11 7.76 6.15
N THR A 7 -10.14 8.55 5.90
CA THR A 7 -11.12 8.32 4.82
C THR A 7 -11.11 9.54 3.91
N ILE A 8 -10.83 9.33 2.63
CA ILE A 8 -10.83 10.36 1.59
C ILE A 8 -11.65 9.86 0.39
N LYS A 9 -12.73 9.13 0.67
CA LYS A 9 -13.66 8.57 -0.33
C LYS A 9 -14.29 9.65 -1.22
N SER A 10 -14.58 9.32 -2.49
CA SER A 10 -15.33 10.16 -3.43
C SER A 10 -14.65 11.52 -3.66
N ASN A 11 -13.35 11.48 -3.95
CA ASN A 11 -12.56 12.66 -4.35
C ASN A 11 -11.89 12.40 -5.70
N ASP A 12 -11.14 13.38 -6.21
CA ASP A 12 -10.43 13.25 -7.49
C ASP A 12 -8.92 13.10 -7.25
N ILE A 13 -8.55 12.18 -6.34
CA ILE A 13 -7.16 11.92 -5.97
C ILE A 13 -6.36 11.46 -7.20
N ALA A 14 -6.94 10.59 -8.01
CA ALA A 14 -6.33 10.00 -9.19
C ALA A 14 -4.95 9.36 -8.91
N ASN A 15 -4.22 9.00 -9.96
CA ASN A 15 -2.90 8.37 -9.82
C ASN A 15 -1.86 9.28 -9.14
N ALA A 16 -1.91 10.59 -9.41
CA ALA A 16 -0.96 11.54 -8.83
C ALA A 16 -1.14 11.67 -7.31
N GLY A 17 -2.37 11.79 -6.83
CA GLY A 17 -2.66 11.82 -5.41
C GLY A 17 -2.35 10.49 -4.72
N ALA A 18 -2.60 9.36 -5.39
CA ALA A 18 -2.21 8.04 -4.88
C ALA A 18 -0.69 7.93 -4.65
N ALA A 19 0.13 8.43 -5.58
CA ALA A 19 1.58 8.47 -5.43
C ALA A 19 2.04 9.36 -4.25
N MET A 20 1.41 10.52 -4.08
CA MET A 20 1.69 11.41 -2.95
C MET A 20 1.30 10.76 -1.61
N LEU A 21 0.14 10.12 -1.56
CA LEU A 21 -0.31 9.37 -0.39
C LEU A 21 0.64 8.22 -0.07
N GLY A 22 1.10 7.46 -1.08
CA GLY A 22 2.12 6.43 -0.90
C GLY A 22 3.40 6.99 -0.25
N THR A 23 3.88 8.14 -0.73
CA THR A 23 5.05 8.81 -0.14
C THR A 23 4.84 9.19 1.32
N GLY A 24 3.66 9.70 1.66
CA GLY A 24 3.28 9.99 3.05
C GLY A 24 3.16 8.73 3.90
N LEU A 25 2.59 7.67 3.33
CA LEU A 25 2.37 6.40 3.99
C LEU A 25 3.69 5.74 4.39
N MET A 26 4.73 5.77 3.54
CA MET A 26 6.05 5.23 3.88
C MET A 26 6.65 5.80 5.18
N LYS A 27 6.30 7.04 5.53
CA LYS A 27 6.77 7.72 6.75
C LYS A 27 5.78 7.65 7.91
N ASN A 28 4.56 7.19 7.66
CA ASN A 28 3.51 7.13 8.66
C ASN A 28 3.59 5.81 9.45
N SER A 29 3.65 5.92 10.77
CA SER A 29 3.74 4.75 11.68
C SER A 29 2.54 4.65 12.62
N THR A 30 1.41 5.27 12.28
CA THR A 30 0.23 5.33 13.15
C THR A 30 -1.06 4.93 12.45
N LEU A 31 -1.14 5.14 11.14
CA LEU A 31 -2.31 4.85 10.33
C LEU A 31 -2.44 3.34 10.15
N THR A 32 -3.60 2.81 10.54
CA THR A 32 -3.96 1.39 10.42
C THR A 32 -5.05 1.17 9.38
N ARG A 33 -5.84 2.19 9.04
CA ARG A 33 -6.90 2.14 8.03
C ARG A 33 -6.86 3.33 7.09
N LEU A 34 -6.97 3.06 5.80
CA LEU A 34 -7.02 4.05 4.73
C LEU A 34 -8.14 3.70 3.74
N ASP A 35 -9.12 4.58 3.59
CA ASP A 35 -10.20 4.45 2.60
C ASP A 35 -10.01 5.48 1.49
N LEU A 36 -9.72 4.96 0.30
CA LEU A 36 -9.56 5.69 -0.96
C LEU A 36 -10.60 5.24 -1.99
N SER A 37 -11.74 4.71 -1.55
CA SER A 37 -12.79 4.29 -2.47
C SER A 37 -13.29 5.46 -3.33
N ASP A 38 -13.67 5.18 -4.58
CA ASP A 38 -14.22 6.18 -5.51
C ASP A 38 -13.29 7.39 -5.71
N ASN A 39 -12.08 7.16 -6.25
CA ASN A 39 -11.05 8.20 -6.37
C ASN A 39 -10.33 8.26 -7.73
N SER A 40 -10.90 7.64 -8.77
CA SER A 40 -10.31 7.60 -10.11
C SER A 40 -8.87 7.06 -10.14
N ILE A 41 -8.51 6.20 -9.19
CA ILE A 41 -7.21 5.52 -9.14
C ILE A 41 -7.25 4.38 -10.16
N SER A 42 -6.25 4.32 -11.05
CA SER A 42 -6.09 3.19 -11.96
C SER A 42 -5.02 2.23 -11.47
N ASP A 43 -4.79 1.14 -12.21
CA ASP A 43 -3.72 0.19 -11.91
C ASP A 43 -2.36 0.87 -11.66
N ARG A 44 -2.03 1.93 -12.41
CA ARG A 44 -0.79 2.70 -12.21
C ARG A 44 -0.70 3.31 -10.80
N GLY A 45 -1.75 3.95 -10.32
CA GLY A 45 -1.77 4.55 -8.99
C GLY A 45 -1.76 3.49 -7.88
N ALA A 46 -2.40 2.35 -8.13
CA ALA A 46 -2.37 1.21 -7.20
C ALA A 46 -0.97 0.59 -7.08
N THR A 47 -0.21 0.43 -8.17
CA THR A 47 1.19 -0.03 -8.10
C THR A 47 2.08 0.93 -7.30
N GLN A 48 1.85 2.24 -7.42
CA GLN A 48 2.60 3.21 -6.61
C GLN A 48 2.23 3.13 -5.12
N LEU A 49 0.98 2.79 -4.80
CA LEU A 49 0.56 2.51 -3.43
C LEU A 49 1.16 1.21 -2.90
N SER A 50 1.26 0.15 -3.71
CA SER A 50 1.85 -1.13 -3.27
C SER A 50 3.30 -0.98 -2.86
N ASP A 51 4.10 -0.19 -3.57
CA ASP A 51 5.48 0.10 -3.19
C ASP A 51 5.57 0.70 -1.78
N ALA A 52 4.65 1.60 -1.45
CA ALA A 52 4.56 2.19 -0.11
C ALA A 52 4.07 1.19 0.94
N LEU A 53 3.22 0.23 0.58
CA LEU A 53 2.74 -0.82 1.49
C LEU A 53 3.86 -1.80 1.88
N PHE A 54 4.82 -2.07 1.01
CA PHE A 54 6.00 -2.88 1.38
C PHE A 54 6.84 -2.22 2.48
N ALA A 55 6.93 -0.90 2.49
CA ALA A 55 7.66 -0.14 3.50
C ALA A 55 6.82 0.18 4.75
N ASN A 56 5.49 0.28 4.60
CA ASN A 56 4.59 0.62 5.70
C ASN A 56 4.18 -0.62 6.49
N THR A 57 4.60 -0.69 7.75
CA THR A 57 4.35 -1.85 8.61
C THR A 57 3.17 -1.68 9.55
N THR A 58 2.40 -0.59 9.43
CA THR A 58 1.31 -0.22 10.36
C THR A 58 -0.07 -0.24 9.72
N LEU A 59 -0.17 -0.01 8.42
CA LEU A 59 -1.43 -0.10 7.69
C LEU A 59 -1.90 -1.56 7.70
N ARG A 60 -3.20 -1.76 7.96
CA ARG A 60 -3.83 -3.08 8.05
C ARG A 60 -5.06 -3.19 7.15
N SER A 61 -5.61 -2.07 6.69
CA SER A 61 -6.76 -2.05 5.81
C SER A 61 -6.61 -0.90 4.82
N LEU A 62 -6.76 -1.24 3.55
CA LEU A 62 -6.81 -0.31 2.42
C LEU A 62 -8.08 -0.61 1.62
N ASP A 63 -8.95 0.38 1.45
CA ASP A 63 -10.12 0.29 0.58
C ASP A 63 -9.86 1.07 -0.72
N LEU A 64 -9.91 0.34 -1.84
CA LEU A 64 -9.80 0.88 -3.22
C LEU A 64 -11.05 0.57 -4.04
N THR A 65 -12.18 0.22 -3.42
CA THR A 65 -13.44 -0.05 -4.13
C THR A 65 -13.88 1.16 -4.96
N LEU A 66 -14.64 0.93 -6.03
CA LEU A 66 -15.10 1.99 -6.93
C LEU A 66 -13.96 2.79 -7.61
N ASN A 67 -12.74 2.24 -7.67
CA ASN A 67 -11.66 2.72 -8.52
C ASN A 67 -11.48 1.80 -9.75
N ASP A 68 -10.58 2.17 -10.67
CA ASP A 68 -10.27 1.39 -11.87
C ASP A 68 -9.01 0.52 -11.68
N VAL A 69 -9.01 -0.26 -10.60
CA VAL A 69 -7.91 -1.16 -10.22
C VAL A 69 -8.35 -2.61 -10.49
N LYS A 70 -7.87 -3.20 -11.58
CA LYS A 70 -8.40 -4.47 -12.13
C LYS A 70 -7.32 -5.43 -12.64
N GLY A 71 -6.14 -4.93 -12.99
CA GLY A 71 -5.03 -5.72 -13.54
C GLY A 71 -3.82 -5.73 -12.61
N GLU A 72 -2.66 -5.35 -13.14
CA GLU A 72 -1.37 -5.39 -12.43
C GLU A 72 -1.40 -4.61 -11.10
N GLY A 73 -2.15 -3.52 -11.04
CA GLY A 73 -2.28 -2.73 -9.81
C GLY A 73 -3.02 -3.47 -8.70
N LYS A 74 -4.03 -4.27 -9.04
CA LYS A 74 -4.73 -5.14 -8.08
C LYS A 74 -3.77 -6.21 -7.54
N ASP A 75 -3.05 -6.88 -8.43
CA ASP A 75 -2.14 -7.96 -8.06
C ASP A 75 -1.00 -7.42 -7.18
N ALA A 76 -0.44 -6.25 -7.52
CA ALA A 76 0.60 -5.61 -6.72
C ALA A 76 0.13 -5.23 -5.30
N ILE A 77 -1.12 -4.76 -5.14
CA ILE A 77 -1.69 -4.48 -3.82
C ILE A 77 -1.87 -5.76 -3.01
N LEU A 78 -2.33 -6.85 -3.64
CA LEU A 78 -2.49 -8.14 -2.97
C LEU A 78 -1.13 -8.69 -2.51
N ASP A 79 -0.12 -8.66 -3.38
CA ASP A 79 1.24 -9.09 -3.05
C ASP A 79 1.82 -8.30 -1.87
N ALA A 80 1.62 -6.97 -1.85
CA ALA A 80 2.11 -6.12 -0.77
C ALA A 80 1.40 -6.37 0.56
N LEU A 81 0.08 -6.64 0.54
CA LEU A 81 -0.68 -6.95 1.74
C LEU A 81 -0.40 -8.36 2.27
N ASP A 82 -0.22 -9.35 1.40
CA ASP A 82 0.22 -10.69 1.78
C ASP A 82 1.62 -10.67 2.40
N PHE A 83 2.54 -9.88 1.82
CA PHE A 83 3.86 -9.65 2.41
C PHE A 83 3.77 -8.99 3.79
N SER A 84 2.90 -7.99 3.94
CA SER A 84 2.68 -7.29 5.22
C SER A 84 2.11 -8.24 6.29
N TYR A 85 1.19 -9.14 5.92
CA TYR A 85 0.63 -10.15 6.81
C TYR A 85 1.66 -11.20 7.23
N ILE A 86 2.52 -11.65 6.29
CA ILE A 86 3.63 -12.56 6.59
C ILE A 86 4.62 -11.88 7.55
N CYS A 87 4.94 -10.59 7.34
CA CYS A 87 5.85 -9.83 8.19
C CYS A 87 5.36 -9.64 9.63
N GLU A 88 4.05 -9.62 9.88
CA GLU A 88 3.52 -9.56 11.26
C GLU A 88 3.76 -10.87 12.03
N LYS A 89 3.81 -12.01 11.33
CA LYS A 89 4.01 -13.33 11.93
C LYS A 89 5.47 -13.77 12.03
N ILE A 90 6.39 -13.03 11.41
CA ILE A 90 7.83 -13.34 11.41
C ILE A 90 8.57 -12.44 12.41
N PRO A 91 9.40 -12.99 13.31
CA PRO A 91 10.28 -12.21 14.19
C PRO A 91 11.15 -11.23 13.39
N THR A 92 11.30 -10.02 13.91
CA THR A 92 11.90 -8.85 13.22
C THR A 92 13.25 -9.12 12.53
N GLU A 93 14.04 -10.05 13.05
CA GLU A 93 15.36 -10.45 12.54
C GLU A 93 15.29 -11.18 11.19
N LEU A 94 14.24 -11.97 10.94
CA LEU A 94 14.03 -12.67 9.66
C LEU A 94 13.37 -11.79 8.59
N ARG A 95 12.78 -10.66 9.01
CA ARG A 95 12.04 -9.75 8.13
C ARG A 95 12.91 -9.12 7.03
N LEU A 96 14.17 -8.80 7.36
CA LEU A 96 15.12 -8.20 6.41
C LEU A 96 15.51 -9.17 5.29
N ALA A 97 15.61 -10.47 5.60
CA ALA A 97 16.00 -11.50 4.64
C ALA A 97 14.86 -11.86 3.66
N VAL A 98 13.61 -11.91 4.15
CA VAL A 98 12.44 -12.27 3.31
C VAL A 98 12.03 -11.13 2.38
N GLY A 99 12.14 -9.87 2.82
CA GLY A 99 11.88 -8.70 1.97
C GLY A 99 12.81 -8.58 0.76
N MET A 100 14.07 -9.01 0.90
CA MET A 100 15.02 -9.06 -0.22
C MET A 100 14.81 -10.29 -1.12
N ALA A 101 14.26 -11.39 -0.59
CA ALA A 101 14.07 -12.63 -1.34
C ALA A 101 12.81 -12.63 -2.22
N LEU A 102 11.75 -11.93 -1.81
CA LEU A 102 10.49 -11.85 -2.57
C LEU A 102 10.46 -10.68 -3.58
N HIS A 103 11.43 -9.76 -3.54
CA HIS A 103 11.68 -8.76 -4.58
C HIS A 103 13.04 -8.97 -5.29
N PRO A 104 13.20 -10.00 -6.16
CA PRO A 104 14.37 -10.07 -7.04
C PRO A 104 14.33 -9.08 -8.21
N ARG A 105 13.29 -8.25 -8.35
CA ARG A 105 13.14 -7.31 -9.49
C ARG A 105 13.47 -5.87 -9.11
N LEU A 106 14.75 -5.60 -8.99
CA LEU A 106 15.36 -4.41 -9.60
C LEU A 106 16.65 -4.88 -10.28
N GLY A 107 16.49 -5.36 -11.51
CA GLY A 107 17.57 -5.86 -12.35
C GLY A 107 17.15 -5.79 -13.80
N GLU A 108 17.08 -4.56 -14.33
CA GLU A 108 17.43 -4.09 -15.68
C GLU A 108 17.13 -2.58 -15.78
#